data_AF-A0A8H8ZAG1-F1
#
_entry.id   AF-A0A8H8ZAG1-F1
#
_cell.length_a   1.000
_cell.length_b   1.000
_cell.length_c   1.000
_cell.angle_alpha   90.00
_cell.angle_beta   90.00
_cell.angle_gamma   90.00
#
_symmetry.space_group_name_H-M   'P 1'
#
loop_
_entity.id
_entity.type
_entity.pdbx_description
1 polymer ?
#
loop_
_entity_poly.entity_id
_entity_poly.type
_entity_poly.pdbx_seq_one_letter_code
_entity_poly.pdbx_strand_id
1 'polypeptide(L)'
;TPQDLTELQELLEKLQQAQEKGDMEQIINVNRLFRLAIYHRSNMPILCEMIEQLWVRMGPGLHYLYEAINPAELREHIENYHLLLAALKAKDKEGCRHCLAEIMQQNIAILYQQYNR
;
A
#
# COMPACT_ATOMS: atom_id res chain seq x y z
N THR A 1 5.77 17.23 5.24
CA THR A 1 6.97 17.95 5.69
C THR A 1 8.20 17.10 5.42
N PRO A 2 9.44 17.60 5.55
CA PRO A 2 10.63 16.75 5.44
C PRO A 2 10.59 15.54 6.38
N GLN A 3 10.12 15.74 7.63
CA GLN A 3 9.96 14.66 8.59
C GLN A 3 8.97 13.58 8.12
N ASP A 4 7.81 13.99 7.59
CA ASP A 4 6.82 13.03 7.08
C ASP A 4 7.37 12.23 5.87
N LEU A 5 8.19 12.87 5.03
CA LEU A 5 8.81 12.19 3.89
C LEU A 5 9.88 11.17 4.33
N THR A 6 10.60 11.44 5.42
CA THR A 6 11.52 10.49 6.05
C THR A 6 10.75 9.30 6.61
N GLU A 7 9.65 9.52 7.34
CA GLU A 7 8.80 8.45 7.87
C GLU A 7 8.27 7.54 6.74
N LEU A 8 7.82 8.14 5.62
CA LEU A 8 7.37 7.37 4.46
C LEU A 8 8.51 6.58 3.79
N GLN A 9 9.72 7.15 3.73
CA GLN A 9 10.90 6.46 3.22
C GLN A 9 11.23 5.22 4.07
N GLU A 10 11.21 5.35 5.40
CA GLU A 10 11.44 4.22 6.31
C GLU A 10 10.37 3.13 6.17
N LEU A 11 9.11 3.50 5.99
CA LEU A 11 8.02 2.53 5.74
C LEU A 11 8.19 1.83 4.39
N LEU A 12 8.66 2.53 3.35
CA LEU A 12 8.95 1.93 2.06
C LEU A 12 10.11 0.93 2.13
N GLU A 13 11.17 1.26 2.87
CA GLU A 13 12.28 0.33 3.13
C GLU A 13 11.82 -0.92 3.90
N LYS A 14 10.94 -0.75 4.90
CA LYS A 14 10.32 -1.89 5.62
C LYS A 14 9.47 -2.75 4.69
N LEU A 15 8.75 -2.15 3.75
CA LEU A 15 7.94 -2.88 2.78
C LEU A 15 8.83 -3.72 1.86
N GLN A 16 9.92 -3.14 1.38
CA GLN A 16 10.91 -3.84 0.56
C GLN A 16 11.55 -5.01 1.33
N GLN A 17 11.96 -4.79 2.59
CA GLN A 17 12.51 -5.86 3.43
C GLN A 17 11.51 -6.98 3.70
N ALA A 18 10.23 -6.66 3.91
CA ALA A 18 9.18 -7.67 4.08
C ALA A 18 9.00 -8.51 2.82
N GLN A 19 9.05 -7.88 1.64
CA GLN A 19 8.97 -8.56 0.36
C GLN A 19 10.19 -9.46 0.10
N GLU A 20 11.40 -8.98 0.37
CA GLU A 20 12.64 -9.75 0.22
C GLU A 20 12.67 -10.98 1.14
N LYS A 21 12.08 -10.87 2.33
CA LYS A 21 11.96 -11.99 3.29
C LYS A 21 10.77 -12.92 3.01
N GLY A 22 9.87 -12.55 2.10
CA GLY A 22 8.64 -13.28 1.84
C GLY A 22 7.62 -13.23 2.99
N ASP A 23 7.68 -12.20 3.82
CA ASP A 23 6.78 -12.04 4.96
C ASP A 23 5.47 -11.35 4.52
N MET A 24 4.50 -12.16 4.09
CA MET A 24 3.21 -11.66 3.57
C MET A 24 2.45 -10.83 4.61
N GLU A 25 2.50 -11.20 5.89
CA GLU A 25 1.84 -10.44 6.96
C GLU A 25 2.41 -9.03 7.04
N GLN A 26 3.73 -8.92 7.04
CA GLN A 26 4.42 -7.63 7.08
C GLN A 26 4.24 -6.85 5.79
N ILE A 27 4.17 -7.49 4.62
CA ILE A 27 3.85 -6.81 3.36
C ILE A 27 2.49 -6.12 3.48
N ILE A 28 1.44 -6.84 3.89
CA ILE A 28 0.08 -6.30 4.02
C ILE A 28 0.04 -5.19 5.09
N ASN A 29 0.69 -5.41 6.24
CA ASN A 29 0.68 -4.44 7.33
C ASN A 29 1.42 -3.15 6.98
N VAL A 30 2.66 -3.24 6.47
CA VAL A 30 3.46 -2.06 6.12
C VAL A 30 2.83 -1.29 4.95
N ASN A 31 2.22 -2.00 3.99
CA ASN A 31 1.42 -1.40 2.92
C ASN A 31 0.32 -0.48 3.47
N ARG A 32 -0.47 -1.00 4.43
CA ARG A 32 -1.54 -0.25 5.09
C ARG A 32 -0.99 0.95 5.85
N LEU A 33 0.08 0.75 6.63
CA LEU A 33 0.71 1.82 7.43
C LEU A 33 1.26 2.94 6.55
N PHE A 34 1.92 2.61 5.43
CA PHE A 34 2.43 3.60 4.47
C PHE A 34 1.29 4.49 3.94
N ARG A 35 0.18 3.89 3.50
CA ARG A 35 -0.96 4.66 2.97
C ARG A 35 -1.65 5.50 4.04
N LEU A 36 -1.85 4.96 5.24
CA LEU A 36 -2.45 5.71 6.34
C LEU A 36 -1.57 6.89 6.79
N ALA A 37 -0.25 6.71 6.80
CA ALA A 37 0.69 7.80 7.08
C ALA A 37 0.50 8.97 6.10
N ILE A 38 0.20 8.71 4.83
CA ILE A 38 -0.15 9.74 3.84
C ILE A 38 -1.51 10.36 4.20
N TYR A 39 -2.54 9.54 4.41
CA TYR A 39 -3.91 10.02 4.62
C TYR A 39 -4.05 10.88 5.88
N HIS A 40 -3.35 10.56 6.96
CA HIS A 40 -3.36 11.37 8.18
C HIS A 40 -2.84 12.80 7.98
N ARG A 41 -2.02 13.05 6.94
CA ARG A 41 -1.56 14.40 6.60
C ARG A 41 -2.61 15.23 5.84
N SER A 42 -3.78 14.66 5.54
CA SER A 42 -4.93 15.40 5.00
C SER A 42 -5.63 16.28 6.03
N ASN A 43 -5.38 16.07 7.34
CA ASN A 43 -6.12 16.68 8.44
C ASN A 43 -7.63 16.41 8.39
N MET A 44 -8.04 15.26 7.84
CA MET A 44 -9.43 14.82 7.76
C MET A 44 -9.64 13.53 8.57
N PRO A 45 -9.80 13.62 9.91
CA PRO A 45 -9.86 12.43 10.78
C PRO A 45 -11.03 11.50 10.44
N ILE A 46 -12.22 12.05 10.17
CA ILE A 46 -13.41 11.26 9.81
C ILE A 46 -13.19 10.50 8.49
N LEU A 47 -12.53 11.13 7.51
CA LEU A 47 -12.19 10.47 6.25
C LEU A 47 -11.20 9.32 6.47
N CYS A 48 -10.18 9.53 7.30
CA CYS A 48 -9.20 8.48 7.61
C CYS A 48 -9.87 7.29 8.31
N GLU A 49 -10.75 7.56 9.28
CA GLU A 49 -11.54 6.53 9.96
C GLU A 49 -12.43 5.75 8.98
N MET A 50 -13.11 6.44 8.06
CA MET A 50 -13.90 5.79 7.02
C MET A 50 -13.04 4.87 6.13
N ILE A 51 -11.84 5.31 5.75
CA ILE A 51 -10.90 4.49 4.98
C ILE A 51 -10.49 3.25 5.77
N GLU A 52 -10.13 3.39 7.06
CA GLU A 52 -9.76 2.26 7.91
C GLU A 52 -10.91 1.26 8.09
N GLN A 53 -12.14 1.74 8.27
CA GLN A 53 -13.32 0.88 8.36
C GLN A 53 -13.58 0.09 7.07
N LEU A 54 -13.33 0.67 5.89
CA LEU A 54 -13.41 -0.05 4.63
C LEU A 54 -12.34 -1.14 4.53
N TRP A 55 -11.12 -0.88 5.01
CA TRP A 55 -10.07 -1.90 5.11
C TRP A 55 -10.47 -3.07 5.99
N VAL A 56 -11.07 -2.82 7.17
CA VAL A 56 -11.56 -3.88 8.06
C VAL A 56 -12.57 -4.78 7.35
N ARG A 57 -13.51 -4.19 6.59
CA ARG A 57 -14.53 -4.95 5.84
C ARG A 57 -13.93 -5.79 4.72
N MET A 58 -12.88 -5.32 4.07
CA MET A 58 -12.15 -6.10 3.05
C MET A 58 -11.20 -7.15 3.67
N GLY A 59 -10.90 -7.05 4.97
CA GLY A 59 -9.98 -7.90 5.72
C GLY A 59 -10.08 -9.40 5.41
N PRO A 60 -11.28 -10.03 5.48
CA PRO A 60 -11.43 -11.46 5.20
C PRO A 60 -10.95 -11.88 3.81
N GLY A 61 -11.13 -11.02 2.80
CA GLY A 61 -10.71 -11.30 1.42
C GLY A 61 -9.20 -11.26 1.21
N LEU A 62 -8.44 -10.68 2.15
CA LEU A 62 -6.97 -10.68 2.12
C LEU A 62 -6.38 -12.02 2.57
N HIS A 63 -7.16 -12.91 3.22
CA HIS A 63 -6.67 -14.21 3.67
C HIS A 63 -6.11 -15.06 2.52
N TYR A 64 -6.74 -14.97 1.34
CA TYR A 64 -6.28 -15.59 0.10
C TYR A 64 -4.80 -15.30 -0.23
N LEU A 65 -4.29 -14.11 0.11
CA LEU A 65 -2.91 -13.73 -0.16
C LEU A 65 -1.91 -14.64 0.58
N TYR A 66 -2.27 -15.13 1.77
CA TYR A 66 -1.40 -16.02 2.54
C TYR A 66 -1.34 -17.43 1.98
N GLU A 67 -2.40 -17.88 1.33
CA GLU A 67 -2.54 -19.27 0.87
C GLU A 67 -2.06 -19.46 -0.57
N ALA A 68 -2.30 -18.47 -1.44
CA ALA A 68 -2.23 -18.66 -2.89
C ALA A 68 -1.22 -17.75 -3.61
N ILE A 69 -0.72 -16.69 -2.97
CA ILE A 69 0.15 -15.72 -3.62
C ILE A 69 1.58 -15.86 -3.11
N ASN A 70 2.52 -16.07 -4.03
CA ASN A 70 3.94 -16.04 -3.70
C ASN A 70 4.39 -14.57 -3.52
N PRO A 71 4.97 -14.18 -2.36
CA PRO A 71 5.50 -12.83 -2.15
C PRO A 71 6.51 -12.36 -3.21
N ALA A 72 7.20 -13.27 -3.89
CA ALA A 72 8.10 -12.94 -5.00
C ALA A 72 7.38 -12.28 -6.18
N GLU A 73 6.12 -12.64 -6.43
CA GLU A 73 5.28 -12.04 -7.48
C GLU A 73 4.92 -10.59 -7.16
N LEU A 74 4.96 -10.20 -5.88
CA LEU A 74 4.66 -8.84 -5.43
C LEU A 74 5.80 -7.84 -5.65
N ARG A 75 6.98 -8.29 -6.12
CA ARG A 75 8.19 -7.46 -6.22
C ARG A 75 8.02 -6.25 -7.13
N GLU A 76 7.46 -6.46 -8.33
CA GLU A 76 7.28 -5.38 -9.32
C GLU A 76 6.30 -4.31 -8.84
N HIS A 77 5.38 -4.66 -7.93
CA HIS A 77 4.38 -3.75 -7.37
C HIS A 77 4.98 -2.73 -6.40
N ILE A 78 6.17 -2.98 -5.85
CA ILE A 78 6.85 -2.06 -4.92
C ILE A 78 7.35 -0.81 -5.65
N GLU A 79 7.71 -0.90 -6.93
CA GLU A 79 8.17 0.25 -7.73
C GLU A 79 7.13 1.37 -7.76
N ASN A 80 5.84 1.04 -7.77
CA ASN A 80 4.79 2.04 -7.72
C ASN A 80 4.76 2.86 -6.41
N TYR A 81 5.25 2.30 -5.30
CA TYR A 81 5.42 3.06 -4.06
C TYR A 81 6.59 4.03 -4.12
N HIS A 82 7.68 3.66 -4.81
CA HIS A 82 8.78 4.59 -5.09
C HIS A 82 8.30 5.77 -5.94
N LEU A 83 7.50 5.49 -6.98
CA LEU A 83 6.89 6.53 -7.82
C LEU A 83 5.94 7.44 -7.02
N LEU A 84 5.09 6.86 -6.17
CA LEU A 84 4.20 7.64 -5.30
C LEU A 84 5.00 8.54 -4.33
N LEU A 85 6.07 8.01 -3.71
CA LEU A 85 6.92 8.80 -2.83
C LEU A 85 7.66 9.91 -3.58
N ALA A 86 8.12 9.65 -4.81
CA ALA A 86 8.73 10.66 -5.68
C ALA A 86 7.72 11.77 -6.03
N ALA A 87 6.49 11.43 -6.38
CA ALA A 87 5.42 12.38 -6.65
C ALA A 87 5.09 13.24 -5.42
N LEU A 88 5.05 12.64 -4.22
CA LEU A 88 4.86 13.36 -2.96
C LEU A 88 6.01 14.34 -2.68
N LYS A 89 7.26 13.93 -2.90
CA LYS A 89 8.45 14.79 -2.78
C LYS A 89 8.38 15.98 -3.76
N ALA A 90 7.93 15.73 -4.99
CA ALA A 90 7.74 16.76 -6.02
C ALA A 90 6.47 17.63 -5.80
N LYS A 91 5.62 17.29 -4.83
CA LYS A 91 4.29 17.90 -4.61
C LYS A 91 3.37 17.81 -5.83
N ASP A 92 3.55 16.78 -6.65
CA ASP A 92 2.73 16.51 -7.83
C ASP A 92 1.42 15.82 -7.42
N LYS A 93 0.33 16.60 -7.39
CA LYS A 93 -0.99 16.11 -6.98
C LYS A 93 -1.55 15.06 -7.94
N GLU A 94 -1.43 15.28 -9.24
CA GLU A 94 -1.97 14.35 -10.24
C GLU A 94 -1.13 13.09 -10.31
N GLY A 95 0.21 13.21 -10.23
CA GLY A 95 1.11 12.07 -10.11
C GLY A 95 0.80 11.22 -8.87
N CYS A 96 0.55 11.84 -7.71
CA CYS A 96 0.16 11.11 -6.50
C CYS A 96 -1.16 10.35 -6.69
N ARG A 97 -2.17 11.00 -7.27
CA ARG A 97 -3.47 10.37 -7.54
C ARG A 97 -3.34 9.20 -8.50
N HIS A 98 -2.58 9.38 -9.58
CA HIS A 98 -2.35 8.35 -10.58
C HIS A 98 -1.60 7.15 -9.98
N CYS A 99 -0.47 7.37 -9.31
CA CYS A 99 0.30 6.29 -8.69
C CYS A 99 -0.55 5.52 -7.66
N LEU A 100 -1.31 6.21 -6.81
CA LEU A 100 -2.17 5.54 -5.83
C LEU A 100 -3.28 4.72 -6.51
N ALA A 101 -3.85 5.20 -7.61
CA ALA A 101 -4.85 4.46 -8.38
C ALA A 101 -4.25 3.19 -9.00
N GLU A 102 -3.08 3.28 -9.64
CA GLU A 102 -2.37 2.13 -10.21
C GLU A 102 -2.06 1.07 -9.15
N ILE A 103 -1.54 1.49 -8.00
CA ILE A 103 -1.29 0.62 -6.85
C ILE A 103 -2.57 -0.13 -6.44
N MET A 104 -3.70 0.58 -6.34
CA MET A 104 -4.97 -0.03 -5.94
C MET A 104 -5.47 -1.02 -6.99
N GLN A 105 -5.40 -0.67 -8.27
CA GLN A 105 -5.84 -1.53 -9.37
C GLN A 105 -5.06 -2.84 -9.41
N GLN A 106 -3.73 -2.77 -9.29
CA GLN A 106 -2.87 -3.95 -9.28
C GLN A 106 -3.15 -4.86 -8.08
N ASN A 107 -3.25 -4.29 -6.87
CA ASN A 107 -3.54 -5.07 -5.66
C ASN A 107 -4.92 -5.74 -5.75
N ILE A 108 -5.92 -5.03 -6.28
CA ILE A 108 -7.27 -5.56 -6.44
C ILE A 108 -7.27 -6.69 -7.46
N ALA A 109 -6.56 -6.56 -8.60
CA ALA A 109 -6.48 -7.61 -9.61
C ALA A 109 -5.99 -8.95 -9.03
N ILE A 110 -5.02 -8.92 -8.12
CA ILE A 110 -4.53 -10.11 -7.40
C ILE A 110 -5.65 -10.70 -6.52
N LEU A 111 -6.36 -9.85 -5.76
CA LEU A 111 -7.45 -10.33 -4.91
C LEU A 111 -8.59 -10.97 -5.71
N TYR A 112 -8.89 -10.49 -6.91
CA TYR A 112 -9.94 -11.06 -7.75
C TYR A 112 -9.61 -12.49 -8.25
N GLN A 113 -8.33 -12.88 -8.26
CA GLN A 113 -7.94 -14.24 -8.65
C GLN A 113 -8.57 -15.31 -7.76
N GLN A 114 -8.90 -14.98 -6.49
CA GLN A 114 -9.57 -15.90 -5.56
C GLN A 114 -10.96 -16.38 -6.04
N TYR A 115 -11.56 -15.68 -7.01
CA TYR A 115 -12.88 -16.01 -7.56
C TYR A 115 -12.81 -16.71 -8.92
N ASN A 116 -11.62 -16.85 -9.50
CA ASN A 116 -11.44 -17.60 -10.73
C ASN A 116 -11.53 -19.09 -10.40
N ARG A 117 -12.64 -19.71 -10.79
CA ARG A 117 -12.84 -21.17 -10.75
C ARG A 117 -12.30 -21.82 -12.01
#